data_AF-A0A952SMA5-F1
#
_entry.id   AF-A0A952SMA5-F1
#
_cell.length_a   1.000
_cell.length_b   1.000
_cell.length_c   1.000
_cell.angle_alpha   90.00
_cell.angle_beta   90.00
_cell.angle_gamma   90.00
#
_symmetry.space_group_name_H-M   'P 1'
#
loop_
_entity.id
_entity.type
_entity.pdbx_description
1 polymer ?
#
loop_
_entity_poly.entity_id
_entity_poly.type
_entity_poly.pdbx_seq_one_letter_code
_entity_poly.pdbx_strand_id
1 'polypeptide(L)'
;MSFVHLHTHSSYSPMWGVPTVKTLCQAAQSQGQDYLALTDTNGLYGAIRFLEVAREHGLKPILGAELVSGQHRAVLLAKNVTG
;
A
#
# COMPACT_ATOMS: atom_id res chain seq x y z
N MET A 1 7.96 5.94 19.75
CA MET A 1 7.38 6.64 18.58
C MET A 1 6.83 5.58 17.65
N SER A 2 5.58 5.69 17.20
CA SER A 2 5.03 4.78 16.20
C SER A 2 5.45 5.22 14.79
N PHE A 3 5.77 4.25 13.94
CA PHE A 3 6.16 4.47 12.54
C PHE A 3 5.14 3.78 11.64
N VAL A 4 4.84 4.38 10.48
CA VAL A 4 3.87 3.86 9.51
C VAL A 4 4.46 3.97 8.11
N HIS A 5 4.45 2.87 7.36
CA HIS A 5 4.86 2.88 5.96
C HIS A 5 3.73 3.47 5.09
N LEU A 6 3.96 4.70 4.60
CA LEU A 6 3.02 5.42 3.73
C LEU A 6 3.34 5.27 2.22
N HIS A 7 4.42 4.57 1.89
CA HIS A 7 4.87 4.35 0.52
C HIS A 7 5.36 2.91 0.40
N THR A 8 4.51 2.02 -0.13
CA THR A 8 4.86 0.62 -0.35
C THR A 8 4.32 0.11 -1.67
N HIS A 9 5.06 -0.84 -2.27
CA HIS A 9 4.72 -1.47 -3.54
C HIS A 9 4.52 -2.97 -3.34
N SER A 10 3.42 -3.48 -3.87
CA SER A 10 3.15 -4.91 -3.94
C SER A 10 3.55 -5.47 -5.30
N SER A 11 3.44 -6.80 -5.46
CA SER A 11 3.58 -7.48 -6.75
C SER A 11 2.63 -6.98 -7.85
N TYR A 12 1.62 -6.17 -7.51
CA TYR A 12 0.75 -5.51 -8.48
C TYR A 12 1.37 -4.23 -9.09
N SER A 13 2.52 -3.75 -8.58
CA SER A 13 3.34 -2.70 -9.18
C SER A 13 4.25 -3.27 -10.27
N PRO A 14 3.94 -3.10 -11.58
CA PRO A 14 4.71 -3.73 -12.64
C PRO A 14 6.15 -3.20 -12.64
N MET A 15 7.15 -4.10 -12.59
CA MET A 15 8.60 -3.77 -12.55
C MET A 15 9.07 -3.00 -11.31
N TRP A 16 8.20 -2.67 -10.35
CA TRP A 16 8.52 -1.87 -9.17
C TRP A 16 8.23 -2.57 -7.83
N GLY A 17 7.42 -3.62 -7.83
CA GLY A 17 7.10 -4.37 -6.62
C GLY A 17 7.28 -5.87 -6.76
N VAL A 18 7.81 -6.48 -5.70
CA VAL A 18 8.07 -7.91 -5.58
C VAL A 18 7.17 -8.58 -4.53
N PRO A 19 6.99 -8.04 -3.32
CA PRO A 19 6.28 -8.77 -2.28
C PRO A 19 4.78 -8.83 -2.57
N THR A 20 4.17 -9.97 -2.29
CA THR A 20 2.70 -10.07 -2.36
C THR A 20 2.08 -9.17 -1.29
N VAL A 21 0.85 -8.74 -1.53
CA VAL A 21 0.02 -8.02 -0.54
C VAL A 21 -0.02 -8.74 0.81
N LYS A 22 -0.11 -10.07 0.81
CA LYS A 22 -0.11 -10.89 2.02
C LYS A 22 1.23 -10.80 2.75
N THR A 23 2.34 -10.92 2.05
CA THR A 23 3.68 -10.77 2.62
C THR A 23 3.86 -9.40 3.27
N LEU A 24 3.40 -8.33 2.61
CA LEU A 24 3.44 -6.97 3.16
C LEU A 24 2.64 -6.85 4.46
N CYS A 25 1.40 -7.35 4.47
CA CYS A 25 0.54 -7.28 5.66
C CYS A 25 1.10 -8.11 6.82
N GLN A 26 1.61 -9.31 6.55
CA GLN A 26 2.26 -10.15 7.56
C GLN A 26 3.50 -9.47 8.17
N ALA A 27 4.32 -8.82 7.34
CA ALA A 27 5.50 -8.11 7.81
C ALA A 27 5.14 -6.87 8.64
N ALA A 28 4.09 -6.13 8.27
CA ALA A 28 3.63 -4.98 9.06
C ALA A 28 3.06 -5.44 10.42
N GLN A 29 2.27 -6.52 10.42
CA GLN A 29 1.72 -7.10 11.65
C GLN A 29 2.83 -7.61 12.59
N SER A 30 3.83 -8.31 12.06
CA SER A 30 4.93 -8.84 12.89
C SER A 30 5.80 -7.74 13.51
N GLN A 31 5.81 -6.56 12.90
CA GLN A 31 6.46 -5.35 13.42
C GLN A 31 5.56 -4.55 14.38
N GLY A 32 4.37 -5.04 14.70
CA GLY A 32 3.42 -4.37 15.60
C GLY A 32 2.85 -3.08 15.01
N GLN A 33 2.76 -2.96 13.68
CA GLN A 33 2.12 -1.80 13.05
C GLN A 33 0.60 -1.94 13.06
N ASP A 34 -0.07 -0.81 13.29
CA ASP A 34 -1.54 -0.72 13.19
C ASP A 34 -2.00 -0.29 11.79
N TYR A 35 -1.14 0.36 11.01
CA TYR A 35 -1.44 0.97 9.72
C TYR A 35 -0.43 0.56 8.67
N LEU A 36 -0.89 0.43 7.43
CA LEU A 36 -0.04 0.20 6.26
C LEU A 36 -0.68 0.90 5.06
N ALA A 37 0.11 1.60 4.25
CA ALA A 37 -0.37 2.14 2.98
C ALA A 37 0.10 1.28 1.82
N LEU A 38 -0.77 1.05 0.83
CA LEU A 38 -0.40 0.50 -0.47
C LEU A 38 -0.46 1.61 -1.53
N THR A 39 0.65 1.82 -2.23
CA THR A 39 0.82 2.89 -3.21
C THR A 39 1.45 2.32 -4.48
N ASP A 40 0.74 1.40 -5.14
CA ASP A 40 1.26 0.75 -6.33
C ASP A 40 1.50 1.74 -7.49
N THR A 41 2.45 1.41 -8.38
CA THR A 41 2.87 2.30 -9.45
C THR A 41 1.84 2.37 -10.57
N ASN A 42 1.34 3.58 -10.87
CA ASN A 42 0.40 3.90 -11.94
C ASN A 42 -0.85 3.00 -11.99
N GLY A 43 -1.29 2.50 -10.84
CA GLY A 43 -2.44 1.60 -10.79
C GLY A 43 -2.90 1.27 -9.38
N LEU A 44 -4.13 0.74 -9.31
CA LEU A 44 -4.80 0.30 -8.09
C LEU A 44 -5.21 -1.17 -8.17
N TYR A 45 -4.53 -1.96 -9.01
CA TYR A 45 -4.89 -3.35 -9.29
C TYR A 45 -4.92 -4.24 -8.04
N GLY A 46 -4.01 -3.97 -7.09
CA GLY A 46 -3.93 -4.66 -5.81
C GLY A 46 -4.85 -4.12 -4.72
N ALA A 47 -5.57 -3.01 -4.95
CA ALA A 47 -6.25 -2.26 -3.89
C ALA A 47 -7.31 -3.09 -3.15
N ILE A 48 -8.22 -3.75 -3.88
CA ILE A 48 -9.29 -4.56 -3.26
C ILE A 48 -8.68 -5.72 -2.46
N ARG A 49 -7.71 -6.42 -3.05
CA ARG A 49 -7.05 -7.54 -2.38
C ARG A 49 -6.30 -7.09 -1.12
N PHE A 50 -5.69 -5.90 -1.16
CA PHE A 50 -5.04 -5.30 -0.01
C PHE A 50 -6.00 -4.91 1.09
N LEU A 51 -7.15 -4.30 0.77
CA LEU A 51 -8.16 -3.99 1.77
C LEU A 51 -8.63 -5.24 2.53
N GLU A 52 -8.89 -6.33 1.82
CA GLU A 52 -9.28 -7.62 2.41
C GLU A 52 -8.20 -8.17 3.33
N VAL A 53 -6.99 -8.35 2.79
CA VAL A 53 -5.89 -8.99 3.51
C VAL A 53 -5.40 -8.14 4.69
N ALA A 54 -5.37 -6.81 4.55
CA ALA A 54 -5.03 -5.92 5.67
C ALA A 54 -6.01 -6.08 6.84
N ARG A 55 -7.32 -6.13 6.55
CA ARG A 55 -8.35 -6.36 7.57
C ARG A 55 -8.22 -7.72 8.25
N GLU A 56 -7.92 -8.78 7.48
CA GLU A 56 -7.66 -10.11 8.03
C GLU A 56 -6.47 -10.13 9.01
N HIS A 57 -5.48 -9.26 8.81
CA HIS A 57 -4.30 -9.13 9.68
C HIS A 57 -4.48 -8.07 10.79
N GLY A 58 -5.67 -7.49 10.94
CA GLY A 58 -5.95 -6.45 11.94
C GLY A 58 -5.31 -5.09 11.63
N LEU A 59 -4.82 -4.90 10.41
CA LEU A 59 -4.24 -3.63 9.95
C LEU A 59 -5.35 -2.69 9.48
N LYS A 60 -5.12 -1.39 9.68
CA LYS A 60 -5.92 -0.30 9.11
C LYS A 60 -5.28 0.12 7.78
N PRO A 61 -5.87 -0.28 6.63
CA PRO A 61 -5.28 0.02 5.34
C PRO A 61 -5.42 1.50 4.97
N ILE A 62 -4.39 2.05 4.34
CA ILE A 62 -4.40 3.35 3.67
C ILE A 62 -4.23 3.10 2.17
N LEU A 63 -5.16 3.61 1.35
CA LEU A 63 -5.08 3.45 -0.09
C LEU A 63 -4.41 4.67 -0.73
N GLY A 64 -3.60 4.39 -1.73
CA GLY A 64 -2.95 5.40 -2.54
C GLY A 64 -2.42 4.82 -3.83
N ALA A 65 -1.73 5.65 -4.59
CA ALA A 65 -1.01 5.24 -5.77
C ALA A 65 0.24 6.10 -5.89
N GLU A 66 1.27 5.53 -6.46
CA GLU A 66 2.39 6.31 -6.91
C GLU A 66 2.24 6.59 -8.41
N LEU A 67 2.08 7.87 -8.75
CA LEU A 67 1.96 8.29 -10.13
C LEU A 67 3.32 8.68 -10.70
N VAL A 68 3.64 8.10 -11.86
CA VAL A 68 4.85 8.38 -12.63
C VAL A 68 4.45 8.88 -14.01
N SER A 69 4.91 10.09 -14.37
CA SER A 69 4.67 10.71 -15.67
C SER A 69 5.89 11.49 -16.14
N GLY A 70 6.54 11.02 -17.21
CA GLY A 70 7.83 11.55 -17.67
C GLY A 70 8.91 11.41 -16.60
N GLN A 71 9.50 12.53 -16.17
CA GLN A 71 10.50 12.58 -15.09
C GLN A 71 9.87 12.87 -13.70
N HIS A 72 8.54 12.94 -13.61
CA HIS A 72 7.85 13.30 -12.37
C HIS A 72 7.31 12.05 -11.67
N ARG A 73 7.40 12.07 -10.34
CA ARG A 73 6.90 11.02 -9.44
C ARG A 73 6.20 11.67 -8.27
N ALA A 74 4.99 11.20 -7.95
CA ALA A 74 4.21 11.68 -6.82
C ALA A 74 3.51 10.52 -6.11
N VAL A 75 3.63 10.47 -4.79
CA VAL A 75 2.88 9.54 -3.94
C VAL A 75 1.59 10.22 -3.52
N LEU A 76 0.46 9.63 -3.88
CA LEU A 76 -0.87 10.11 -3.54
C LEU A 76 -1.51 9.16 -2.52
N LEU A 77 -2.12 9.71 -1.49
CA LEU A 77 -2.89 8.96 -0.49
C LEU A 77 -4.32 9.48 -0.48
N ALA A 78 -5.28 8.57 -0.51
CA ALA A 78 -6.69 8.90 -0.35
C ALA A 78 -6.96 9.23 1.12
N LYS A 79 -7.43 10.45 1.38
CA LYS A 79 -7.84 10.90 2.72
C LYS A 79 -9.20 10.33 3.11
N ASN A 80 -10.08 10.13 2.14
CA ASN A 80 -11.44 9.62 2.34
C ASN A 80 -11.97 8.97 1.05
N VAL A 81 -13.26 8.61 1.04
CA VAL A 81 -13.92 7.94 -0.11
C VAL A 81 -14.05 8.81 -1.37
N THR A 82 -13.91 10.13 -1.27
CA THR A 82 -13.90 11.04 -2.43
C THR A 82 -12.49 11.30 -2.97
N GLY A 83 -11.46 10.79 -2.32
CA GLY A 83 -10.06 11.19 -2.55
C GLY A 83 -9.53 12.03 -1.40
#